data_AF-A0A1Z8W7E8-F1
#
_entry.id   AF-A0A1Z8W7E8-F1
#
_cell.length_a   1.000
_cell.length_b   1.000
_cell.length_c   1.000
_cell.angle_alpha   90.00
_cell.angle_beta   90.00
_cell.angle_gamma   90.00
#
_symmetry.space_group_name_H-M   'P 1'
#
loop_
_entity.id
_entity.type
_entity.pdbx_description
1 polymer ?
#
loop_
_entity_poly.entity_id
_entity_poly.type
_entity_poly.pdbx_seq_one_letter_code
_entity_poly.pdbx_strand_id
1 'polypeptide(L)'
;MFKTLKTILAVAVTSTLLSSTVYADAIDKWAKGEFSLSTISEKERVKELKWFQNAAKPFKGMSIKVLSETIPTHVYESEVLTKAFEEITGIKVTHQLLGEGDVVMAVQTQMQTNVSIYDAYINDSDLIGTHARMQQAVNLTDWMAGEGKDVTLPTLDLDDFIGKQFTTGPDGDLYQMPDQQFANLYWFRKDWFDRPEIKKAFKKKYGYDLGVPVNWSAYEDIAAFFTNDVKEIDGVRIYGHMDYGKRAPDLGWRMTDAWLSMAGAGDVGKPNGIPVDEWGIRMEKGSCNPVGASVTRGGAANGPAAVYAIRKWDEWLRSYAPPGAAAMDFYQSLPSLSSGNVAQQIFWYTAFTASLVGKNPNNKVVDGNGMPLWRMGPSPKGPYWEEGMKLGYQDAGSW
;
A
#
# COMPACT_ATOMS: atom_id res chain seq x y z
N MET A 1 -44.06 -38.42 39.74
CA MET A 1 -42.80 -37.67 39.60
C MET A 1 -41.89 -38.25 38.50
N PHE A 2 -42.42 -38.65 37.34
CA PHE A 2 -41.62 -39.12 36.19
C PHE A 2 -42.47 -39.00 34.91
N LYS A 3 -42.45 -37.83 34.24
CA LYS A 3 -42.91 -37.73 32.83
C LYS A 3 -42.53 -36.43 32.09
N THR A 4 -41.73 -35.54 32.67
CA THR A 4 -41.45 -34.21 32.07
C THR A 4 -39.97 -33.96 31.70
N LEU A 5 -39.16 -35.02 31.55
CA LEU A 5 -37.71 -34.87 31.27
C LEU A 5 -37.29 -35.22 29.82
N LYS A 6 -38.22 -35.52 28.90
CA LYS A 6 -37.88 -35.95 27.52
C LYS A 6 -37.87 -34.85 26.46
N THR A 7 -38.33 -33.63 26.76
CA THR A 7 -38.49 -32.58 25.74
C THR A 7 -37.38 -31.51 25.78
N ILE A 8 -36.55 -31.46 26.83
CA ILE A 8 -35.48 -30.46 26.96
C ILE A 8 -34.17 -30.91 26.30
N LEU A 9 -33.93 -32.23 26.15
CA LEU A 9 -32.73 -32.73 25.46
C LEU A 9 -32.77 -32.55 23.93
N ALA A 10 -33.96 -32.55 23.31
CA ALA A 10 -34.09 -32.49 21.86
C ALA A 10 -33.77 -31.09 21.29
N VAL A 11 -34.07 -30.01 22.03
CA VAL A 11 -33.84 -28.62 21.60
C VAL A 11 -32.36 -28.20 21.77
N ALA A 12 -31.68 -28.70 22.81
CA ALA A 12 -30.26 -28.43 22.99
C ALA A 12 -29.39 -29.13 21.91
N VAL A 13 -29.75 -30.37 21.54
CA VAL A 13 -29.03 -31.15 20.52
C VAL A 13 -29.27 -30.62 19.10
N THR A 14 -30.47 -30.12 18.78
CA THR A 14 -30.76 -29.54 17.45
C THR A 14 -30.08 -28.18 17.24
N SER A 15 -30.01 -27.32 18.28
CA SER A 15 -29.28 -26.04 18.19
C SER A 15 -27.77 -26.21 17.97
N THR A 16 -27.16 -27.22 18.61
CA THR A 16 -25.74 -27.55 18.39
C THR A 16 -25.49 -28.18 17.02
N LEU A 17 -26.39 -29.03 16.53
CA LEU A 17 -26.27 -29.64 15.20
C LEU A 17 -26.43 -28.60 14.09
N LEU A 18 -27.44 -27.73 14.17
CA LEU A 18 -27.68 -26.66 13.19
C LEU A 18 -26.55 -25.63 13.15
N SER A 19 -25.96 -25.30 14.31
CA SER A 19 -24.79 -24.41 14.34
C SER A 19 -23.58 -25.08 13.69
N SER A 20 -23.30 -26.36 14.02
CA SER A 20 -22.16 -27.08 13.46
C SER A 20 -22.21 -27.27 11.94
N THR A 21 -23.41 -27.44 11.36
CA THR A 21 -23.59 -27.59 9.90
C THR A 21 -23.36 -26.28 9.16
N VAL A 22 -23.88 -25.15 9.67
CA VAL A 22 -23.69 -23.83 9.04
C VAL A 22 -22.21 -23.45 8.98
N TYR A 23 -21.46 -23.70 10.06
CA TYR A 23 -20.04 -23.38 10.10
C TYR A 23 -19.16 -24.37 9.31
N ALA A 24 -19.54 -25.65 9.20
CA ALA A 24 -18.86 -26.60 8.33
C ALA A 24 -19.05 -26.26 6.85
N ASP A 25 -20.25 -25.81 6.48
CA ASP A 25 -20.55 -25.35 5.13
C ASP A 25 -19.75 -24.08 4.76
N ALA A 26 -19.51 -23.18 5.71
CA ALA A 26 -18.68 -22.00 5.51
C ALA A 26 -17.22 -22.36 5.18
N ILE A 27 -16.60 -23.27 5.93
CA ILE A 27 -15.20 -23.68 5.71
C ILE A 27 -15.01 -24.24 4.29
N ASP A 28 -15.89 -25.15 3.87
CA ASP A 28 -15.80 -25.76 2.54
C ASP A 28 -16.03 -24.73 1.43
N LYS A 29 -17.00 -23.82 1.61
CA LYS A 29 -17.27 -22.71 0.70
C LYS A 29 -16.03 -21.82 0.51
N TRP A 30 -15.40 -21.36 1.60
CA TRP A 30 -14.26 -20.45 1.53
C TRP A 30 -13.00 -21.15 1.01
N ALA A 31 -12.70 -22.37 1.48
CA ALA A 31 -11.50 -23.11 1.07
C ALA A 31 -11.48 -23.52 -0.42
N LYS A 32 -12.66 -23.82 -0.99
CA LYS A 32 -12.83 -24.21 -2.40
C LYS A 32 -13.20 -23.05 -3.31
N GLY A 33 -13.72 -21.96 -2.74
CA GLY A 33 -14.12 -20.75 -3.44
C GLY A 33 -13.02 -19.70 -3.42
N GLU A 34 -13.24 -18.62 -2.69
CA GLU A 34 -12.39 -17.42 -2.67
C GLU A 34 -10.92 -17.75 -2.35
N PHE A 35 -10.66 -18.63 -1.38
CA PHE A 35 -9.29 -18.98 -0.96
C PHE A 35 -8.65 -20.10 -1.79
N SER A 36 -9.25 -20.44 -2.94
CA SER A 36 -8.73 -21.54 -3.78
C SER A 36 -7.38 -21.23 -4.42
N LEU A 37 -7.10 -19.96 -4.72
CA LEU A 37 -5.80 -19.48 -5.17
C LEU A 37 -4.86 -19.34 -3.97
N SER A 38 -4.06 -20.38 -3.72
CA SER A 38 -3.23 -20.47 -2.52
C SER A 38 -1.98 -21.32 -2.76
N THR A 39 -0.95 -21.09 -1.95
CA THR A 39 0.31 -21.85 -1.91
C THR A 39 0.16 -23.20 -1.23
N ILE A 40 -0.89 -23.40 -0.42
CA ILE A 40 -1.19 -24.65 0.28
C ILE A 40 -2.34 -25.39 -0.38
N SER A 41 -2.38 -26.72 -0.22
CA SER A 41 -3.43 -27.57 -0.78
C SER A 41 -4.80 -27.30 -0.16
N GLU A 42 -5.87 -27.68 -0.85
CA GLU A 42 -7.24 -27.57 -0.31
C GLU A 42 -7.40 -28.22 1.06
N LYS A 43 -6.78 -29.40 1.25
CA LYS A 43 -6.82 -30.12 2.53
C LYS A 43 -6.15 -29.33 3.65
N GLU A 44 -5.05 -28.65 3.36
CA GLU A 44 -4.35 -27.79 4.31
C GLU A 44 -5.17 -26.53 4.62
N ARG A 45 -5.77 -25.89 3.61
CA ARG A 45 -6.69 -24.76 3.81
C ARG A 45 -7.86 -25.14 4.72
N VAL A 46 -8.53 -26.26 4.45
CA VAL A 46 -9.63 -26.74 5.30
C VAL A 46 -9.16 -26.99 6.73
N LYS A 47 -7.94 -27.52 6.92
CA LYS A 47 -7.35 -27.74 8.25
C LYS A 47 -7.10 -26.41 8.97
N GLU A 48 -6.57 -25.42 8.27
CA GLU A 48 -6.30 -24.08 8.81
C GLU A 48 -7.59 -23.33 9.18
N LEU A 49 -8.60 -23.33 8.30
CA LEU A 49 -9.91 -22.73 8.61
C LEU A 49 -10.61 -23.41 9.79
N LYS A 50 -10.46 -24.73 9.94
CA LYS A 50 -10.92 -25.45 11.14
C LYS A 50 -10.14 -25.05 12.39
N TRP A 51 -8.86 -24.71 12.26
CA TRP A 51 -8.08 -24.19 13.38
C TRP A 51 -8.65 -22.83 13.83
N PHE A 52 -8.89 -21.89 12.91
CA PHE A 52 -9.50 -20.58 13.24
C PHE A 52 -10.85 -20.75 13.96
N GLN A 53 -11.73 -21.60 13.43
CA GLN A 53 -13.02 -21.90 14.06
C GLN A 53 -12.88 -22.45 15.48
N ASN A 54 -11.89 -23.31 15.73
CA ASN A 54 -11.67 -23.88 17.06
C ASN A 54 -11.06 -22.87 18.04
N ALA A 55 -10.06 -22.10 17.58
CA ALA A 55 -9.43 -21.03 18.36
C ALA A 55 -10.44 -19.93 18.73
N ALA A 56 -11.45 -19.70 17.90
CA ALA A 56 -12.49 -18.70 18.12
C ALA A 56 -13.52 -19.05 19.21
N LYS A 57 -13.64 -20.33 19.63
CA LYS A 57 -14.69 -20.79 20.56
C LYS A 57 -14.81 -19.98 21.87
N PRO A 58 -13.72 -19.58 22.53
CA PRO A 58 -13.78 -18.77 23.76
C PRO A 58 -14.35 -17.37 23.53
N PHE A 59 -14.31 -16.87 22.30
CA PHE A 59 -14.64 -15.48 21.93
C PHE A 59 -16.05 -15.34 21.32
N LYS A 60 -16.94 -16.30 21.59
CA LYS A 60 -18.29 -16.30 21.04
C LYS A 60 -19.04 -15.00 21.41
N GLY A 61 -19.54 -14.30 20.40
CA GLY A 61 -20.26 -13.04 20.56
C GLY A 61 -19.35 -11.80 20.64
N MET A 62 -18.04 -11.98 20.46
CA MET A 62 -17.10 -10.87 20.32
C MET A 62 -17.39 -10.06 19.04
N SER A 63 -17.19 -8.75 19.14
CA SER A 63 -17.18 -7.84 18.01
C SER A 63 -15.91 -7.00 18.09
N ILE A 64 -15.25 -6.82 16.95
CA ILE A 64 -14.00 -6.07 16.79
C ILE A 64 -14.26 -4.90 15.84
N LYS A 65 -13.70 -3.73 16.13
CA LYS A 65 -13.68 -2.56 15.26
C LYS A 65 -12.27 -2.30 14.75
N VAL A 66 -12.16 -2.19 13.43
CA VAL A 66 -10.91 -1.98 12.71
C VAL A 66 -11.02 -0.71 11.89
N LEU A 67 -9.93 0.05 11.78
CA LEU A 67 -9.82 1.19 10.87
C LEU A 67 -8.60 1.05 9.95
N SER A 68 -8.78 1.33 8.67
CA SER A 68 -7.67 1.41 7.71
C SER A 68 -7.91 2.47 6.63
N GLU A 69 -6.88 2.66 5.80
CA GLU A 69 -6.95 3.48 4.59
C GLU A 69 -7.90 2.87 3.54
N THR A 70 -8.48 3.71 2.69
CA THR A 70 -9.32 3.32 1.56
C THR A 70 -8.50 2.96 0.31
N ILE A 71 -7.80 1.82 0.33
CA ILE A 71 -7.13 1.23 -0.84
C ILE A 71 -7.78 -0.10 -1.26
N PRO A 72 -7.57 -0.60 -2.50
CA PRO A 72 -8.22 -1.82 -2.97
C PRO A 72 -8.02 -3.05 -2.07
N THR A 73 -6.84 -3.19 -1.47
CA THR A 73 -6.53 -4.29 -0.52
C THR A 73 -7.45 -4.24 0.71
N HIS A 74 -7.59 -3.08 1.34
CA HIS A 74 -8.45 -2.93 2.51
C HIS A 74 -9.95 -2.96 2.18
N VAL A 75 -10.35 -2.59 0.95
CA VAL A 75 -11.71 -2.86 0.47
C VAL A 75 -11.99 -4.36 0.43
N TYR A 76 -11.03 -5.14 -0.08
CA TYR A 76 -11.14 -6.60 -0.09
C TYR A 76 -11.21 -7.18 1.34
N GLU A 77 -10.36 -6.73 2.25
CA GLU A 77 -10.45 -7.12 3.67
C GLU A 77 -11.82 -6.79 4.26
N SER A 78 -12.25 -5.54 4.11
CA SER A 78 -13.47 -5.03 4.72
C SER A 78 -14.73 -5.71 4.19
N GLU A 79 -14.79 -6.06 2.91
CA GLU A 79 -16.00 -6.60 2.27
C GLU A 79 -16.01 -8.13 2.20
N VAL A 80 -14.83 -8.75 2.06
CA VAL A 80 -14.68 -10.19 1.83
C VAL A 80 -14.11 -10.89 3.06
N LEU A 81 -12.97 -10.45 3.58
CA LEU A 81 -12.29 -11.16 4.67
C LEU A 81 -13.03 -11.04 6.00
N THR A 82 -13.60 -9.88 6.33
CA THR A 82 -14.43 -9.73 7.54
C THR A 82 -15.62 -10.70 7.53
N LYS A 83 -16.26 -10.85 6.38
CA LYS A 83 -17.38 -11.79 6.17
C LYS A 83 -16.92 -13.23 6.28
N ALA A 84 -15.80 -13.58 5.65
CA ALA A 84 -15.24 -14.92 5.77
C ALA A 84 -14.91 -15.25 7.23
N PHE A 85 -14.26 -14.32 7.94
CA PHE A 85 -13.91 -14.46 9.34
C PHE A 85 -15.14 -14.65 10.21
N GLU A 86 -16.19 -13.83 10.04
CA GLU A 86 -17.46 -13.98 10.76
C GLU A 86 -18.15 -15.32 10.45
N GLU A 87 -18.24 -15.72 9.19
CA GLU A 87 -18.85 -16.99 8.79
C GLU A 87 -18.08 -18.22 9.31
N ILE A 88 -16.76 -18.12 9.52
CA ILE A 88 -15.92 -19.23 10.01
C ILE A 88 -15.88 -19.28 11.53
N THR A 89 -15.77 -18.11 12.19
CA THR A 89 -15.45 -17.99 13.63
C THR A 89 -16.65 -17.57 14.48
N GLY A 90 -17.64 -16.92 13.88
CA GLY A 90 -18.74 -16.25 14.59
C GLY A 90 -18.35 -14.92 15.25
N ILE A 91 -17.13 -14.42 15.03
CA ILE A 91 -16.67 -13.11 15.52
C ILE A 91 -17.00 -12.05 14.48
N LYS A 92 -17.68 -10.97 14.90
CA LYS A 92 -18.04 -9.89 13.99
C LYS A 92 -16.89 -8.88 13.88
N VAL A 93 -16.48 -8.55 12.67
CA VAL A 93 -15.49 -7.49 12.42
C VAL A 93 -16.18 -6.33 11.70
N THR A 94 -16.12 -5.15 12.28
CA THR A 94 -16.53 -3.90 11.63
C THR A 94 -15.28 -3.19 11.16
N HIS A 95 -14.96 -3.31 9.88
CA HIS A 95 -13.81 -2.67 9.27
C HIS A 95 -14.26 -1.38 8.59
N GLN A 96 -13.79 -0.26 9.10
CA GLN A 96 -14.06 1.07 8.55
C GLN A 96 -12.90 1.50 7.65
N LEU A 97 -13.24 2.13 6.53
CA LEU A 97 -12.29 2.71 5.60
C LEU A 97 -12.40 4.24 5.65
N LEU A 98 -11.28 4.91 5.87
CA LEU A 98 -11.15 6.38 5.79
C LEU A 98 -9.94 6.75 4.93
N GLY A 99 -9.71 8.05 4.70
CA GLY A 99 -8.44 8.50 4.15
C GLY A 99 -7.32 8.32 5.17
N GLU A 100 -6.09 8.08 4.73
CA GLU A 100 -4.94 7.79 5.61
C GLU A 100 -4.73 8.89 6.66
N GLY A 101 -4.89 10.16 6.26
CA GLY A 101 -4.81 11.28 7.19
C GLY A 101 -5.79 11.17 8.38
N ASP A 102 -6.98 10.64 8.16
CA ASP A 102 -7.96 10.38 9.22
C ASP A 102 -7.58 9.17 10.07
N VAL A 103 -6.96 8.14 9.47
CA VAL A 103 -6.41 6.98 10.20
C VAL A 103 -5.31 7.42 11.16
N VAL A 104 -4.36 8.22 10.67
CA VAL A 104 -3.27 8.77 11.49
C VAL A 104 -3.83 9.63 12.63
N MET A 105 -4.82 10.48 12.37
CA MET A 105 -5.47 11.28 13.43
C MET A 105 -6.17 10.39 14.46
N ALA A 106 -6.84 9.31 14.06
CA ALA A 106 -7.50 8.38 14.97
C ALA A 106 -6.50 7.65 15.87
N VAL A 107 -5.42 7.11 15.30
CA VAL A 107 -4.32 6.47 16.05
C VAL A 107 -3.73 7.44 17.07
N GLN A 108 -3.37 8.66 16.64
CA GLN A 108 -2.81 9.68 17.52
C GLN A 108 -3.78 10.06 18.65
N THR A 109 -5.07 10.20 18.34
CA THR A 109 -6.09 10.54 19.35
C THR A 109 -6.22 9.43 20.39
N GLN A 110 -6.28 8.16 19.97
CA GLN A 110 -6.33 7.03 20.89
C GLN A 110 -5.09 6.98 21.79
N MET A 111 -3.89 7.17 21.22
CA MET A 111 -2.63 7.22 21.97
C MET A 111 -2.59 8.35 23.00
N GLN A 112 -3.00 9.56 22.61
CA GLN A 112 -2.95 10.75 23.48
C GLN A 112 -4.01 10.73 24.58
N THR A 113 -5.19 10.22 24.28
CA THR A 113 -6.33 10.20 25.24
C THR A 113 -6.36 8.94 26.09
N ASN A 114 -5.65 7.88 25.65
CA ASN A 114 -5.73 6.54 26.23
C ASN A 114 -7.16 5.97 26.26
N VAL A 115 -8.00 6.39 25.31
CA VAL A 115 -9.37 5.90 25.12
C VAL A 115 -9.38 4.99 23.89
N SER A 116 -9.88 3.76 24.05
CA SER A 116 -10.07 2.86 22.91
C SER A 116 -11.18 3.38 21.99
N ILE A 117 -10.81 3.70 20.75
CA ILE A 117 -11.70 4.14 19.66
C ILE A 117 -11.94 2.97 18.71
N TYR A 118 -10.85 2.29 18.32
CA TYR A 118 -10.83 1.06 17.55
C TYR A 118 -9.96 0.02 18.27
N ASP A 119 -10.30 -1.26 18.05
CA ASP A 119 -9.61 -2.40 18.65
C ASP A 119 -8.32 -2.74 17.89
N ALA A 120 -8.27 -2.45 16.59
CA ALA A 120 -7.08 -2.57 15.76
C ALA A 120 -7.07 -1.50 14.65
N TYR A 121 -5.89 -1.23 14.10
CA TYR A 121 -5.68 -0.33 12.99
C TYR A 121 -4.79 -1.01 11.96
N ILE A 122 -5.00 -0.72 10.68
CA ILE A 122 -3.94 -0.89 9.69
C ILE A 122 -3.37 0.49 9.41
N ASN A 123 -2.11 0.70 9.81
CA ASN A 123 -1.39 1.95 9.58
C ASN A 123 0.00 1.66 8.99
N ASP A 124 0.62 2.70 8.42
CA ASP A 124 1.92 2.56 7.77
C ASP A 124 2.99 2.09 8.78
N SER A 125 3.84 1.16 8.33
CA SER A 125 5.09 0.79 8.97
C SER A 125 5.99 1.97 9.36
N ASP A 126 5.86 3.14 8.72
CA ASP A 126 6.54 4.37 9.14
C ASP A 126 6.24 4.77 10.61
N LEU A 127 5.12 4.31 11.17
CA LEU A 127 4.80 4.50 12.57
C LEU A 127 5.61 3.59 13.52
N ILE A 128 6.45 2.66 13.02
CA ILE A 128 7.21 1.73 13.86
C ILE A 128 8.03 2.44 14.93
N GLY A 129 8.68 3.55 14.57
CA GLY A 129 9.44 4.36 15.53
C GLY A 129 8.55 5.01 16.60
N THR A 130 7.28 5.27 16.29
CA THR A 130 6.29 5.76 17.25
C THR A 130 5.82 4.64 18.16
N HIS A 131 5.43 3.49 17.61
CA HIS A 131 4.94 2.34 18.38
C HIS A 131 6.01 1.82 19.35
N ALA A 132 7.24 1.63 18.88
CA ALA A 132 8.35 1.17 19.71
C ALA A 132 8.78 2.18 20.79
N ARG A 133 8.59 3.49 20.60
CA ARG A 133 8.93 4.48 21.64
C ARG A 133 7.82 4.70 22.66
N MET A 134 6.58 4.70 22.19
CA MET A 134 5.44 5.00 23.05
C MET A 134 4.98 3.77 23.83
N GLN A 135 5.25 2.56 23.34
CA GLN A 135 4.86 1.30 23.98
C GLN A 135 3.34 1.25 24.27
N GLN A 136 2.55 1.80 23.35
CA GLN A 136 1.07 1.82 23.41
C GLN A 136 0.43 0.89 22.37
N ALA A 137 1.22 0.34 21.44
CA ALA A 137 0.82 -0.78 20.60
C ALA A 137 1.13 -2.09 21.32
N VAL A 138 0.41 -3.16 20.97
CA VAL A 138 0.71 -4.50 21.48
C VAL A 138 2.04 -4.97 20.88
N ASN A 139 2.99 -5.35 21.74
CA ASN A 139 4.20 -6.03 21.29
C ASN A 139 3.82 -7.44 20.83
N LEU A 140 3.82 -7.67 19.51
CA LEU A 140 3.38 -8.93 18.91
C LEU A 140 4.35 -10.08 19.22
N THR A 141 5.65 -9.80 19.38
CA THR A 141 6.63 -10.82 19.80
C THR A 141 6.24 -11.41 21.15
N ASP A 142 6.08 -10.55 22.16
CA ASP A 142 5.73 -10.95 23.51
C ASP A 142 4.31 -11.54 23.59
N TRP A 143 3.37 -10.93 22.86
CA TRP A 143 1.98 -11.37 22.82
C TRP A 143 1.85 -12.79 22.25
N MET A 144 2.46 -13.07 21.09
CA MET A 144 2.43 -14.41 20.49
C MET A 144 3.15 -15.47 21.35
N ALA A 145 4.21 -15.09 22.06
CA ALA A 145 4.89 -15.98 22.99
C ALA A 145 4.10 -16.23 24.29
N GLY A 146 3.29 -15.26 24.70
CA GLY A 146 2.54 -15.23 25.95
C GLY A 146 1.05 -15.45 25.77
N GLU A 147 0.25 -14.40 26.02
CA GLU A 147 -1.21 -14.47 26.09
C GLU A 147 -1.90 -14.80 24.76
N GLY A 148 -1.28 -14.42 23.64
CA GLY A 148 -1.74 -14.70 22.28
C GLY A 148 -1.37 -16.08 21.78
N LYS A 149 -0.64 -16.89 22.54
CA LYS A 149 -0.11 -18.19 22.08
C LYS A 149 -1.18 -19.15 21.58
N ASP A 150 -2.31 -19.24 22.28
CA ASP A 150 -3.41 -20.14 21.91
C ASP A 150 -4.18 -19.69 20.65
N VAL A 151 -3.99 -18.42 20.25
CA VAL A 151 -4.57 -17.80 19.06
C VAL A 151 -3.51 -17.40 18.02
N THR A 152 -2.26 -17.86 18.20
CA THR A 152 -1.20 -17.71 17.21
C THR A 152 -1.23 -18.92 16.29
N LEU A 153 -1.44 -18.68 15.00
CA LEU A 153 -1.55 -19.74 14.01
C LEU A 153 -0.24 -20.55 13.94
N PRO A 154 -0.26 -21.88 14.17
CA PRO A 154 0.98 -22.68 14.18
C PRO A 154 1.71 -22.76 12.83
N THR A 155 1.02 -22.43 11.74
CA THR A 155 1.55 -22.36 10.38
C THR A 155 1.94 -20.94 9.97
N LEU A 156 1.85 -19.95 10.87
CA LEU A 156 2.28 -18.58 10.61
C LEU A 156 3.80 -18.53 10.44
N ASP A 157 4.25 -18.35 9.21
CA ASP A 157 5.66 -18.23 8.88
C ASP A 157 6.07 -16.75 8.85
N LEU A 158 6.36 -16.19 10.02
CA LEU A 158 6.76 -14.78 10.15
C LEU A 158 8.01 -14.45 9.32
N ASP A 159 8.89 -15.42 9.07
CA ASP A 159 10.12 -15.17 8.33
C ASP A 159 9.88 -15.05 6.82
N ASP A 160 8.70 -15.49 6.34
CA ASP A 160 8.25 -15.31 4.94
C ASP A 160 7.56 -13.95 4.70
N PHE A 161 7.34 -13.14 5.74
CA PHE A 161 6.75 -11.81 5.59
C PHE A 161 7.76 -10.84 4.98
N ILE A 162 7.47 -10.40 3.76
CA ILE A 162 8.16 -9.27 3.16
C ILE A 162 7.79 -8.02 3.97
N GLY A 163 8.81 -7.26 4.39
CA GLY A 163 8.61 -6.04 5.19
C GLY A 163 8.59 -6.25 6.71
N LYS A 164 8.80 -7.47 7.22
CA LYS A 164 8.92 -7.73 8.68
C LYS A 164 9.91 -6.77 9.37
N GLN A 165 11.03 -6.45 8.72
CA GLN A 165 12.00 -5.49 9.25
C GLN A 165 11.47 -4.05 9.40
N PHE A 166 10.45 -3.66 8.62
CA PHE A 166 9.85 -2.32 8.69
C PHE A 166 8.94 -2.18 9.89
N THR A 167 8.42 -3.29 10.41
CA THR A 167 7.51 -3.34 11.55
C THR A 167 8.17 -3.88 12.83
N THR A 168 9.49 -4.07 12.79
CA THR A 168 10.30 -4.49 13.93
C THR A 168 11.00 -3.27 14.54
N GLY A 169 10.82 -3.06 15.84
CA GLY A 169 11.43 -1.97 16.58
C GLY A 169 12.95 -2.11 16.71
N PRO A 170 13.66 -1.04 17.10
CA PRO A 170 15.11 -1.08 17.32
C PRO A 170 15.53 -1.99 18.49
N ASP A 171 14.58 -2.39 19.34
CA ASP A 171 14.72 -3.40 20.39
C ASP A 171 14.67 -4.84 19.86
N GLY A 172 14.25 -5.04 18.61
CA GLY A 172 14.14 -6.35 17.96
C GLY A 172 12.74 -6.95 18.02
N ASP A 173 11.76 -6.25 18.59
CA ASP A 173 10.40 -6.74 18.76
C ASP A 173 9.47 -6.31 17.63
N LEU A 174 8.53 -7.19 17.25
CA LEU A 174 7.54 -6.94 16.23
C LEU A 174 6.38 -6.15 16.84
N TYR A 175 6.09 -4.96 16.31
CA TYR A 175 4.98 -4.12 16.80
C TYR A 175 3.80 -4.04 15.85
N GLN A 176 4.01 -4.41 14.58
CA GLN A 176 2.95 -4.49 13.58
C GLN A 176 3.12 -5.74 12.71
N MET A 177 2.02 -6.31 12.24
CA MET A 177 2.06 -7.43 11.30
C MET A 177 1.97 -6.89 9.87
N PRO A 178 2.99 -7.09 9.01
CA PRO A 178 2.91 -6.63 7.62
C PRO A 178 1.71 -7.27 6.92
N ASP A 179 0.89 -6.44 6.29
CA ASP A 179 -0.41 -6.85 5.73
C ASP A 179 -0.42 -6.69 4.20
N GLN A 180 0.01 -5.51 3.77
CA GLN A 180 0.08 -5.12 2.39
C GLN A 180 1.44 -4.49 2.13
N GLN A 181 1.88 -4.55 0.88
CA GLN A 181 3.04 -3.80 0.44
C GLN A 181 2.83 -3.27 -0.95
N PHE A 182 3.36 -2.08 -1.21
CA PHE A 182 3.47 -1.59 -2.57
C PHE A 182 4.77 -0.87 -2.84
N ALA A 183 5.40 -1.26 -3.94
CA ALA A 183 6.62 -0.65 -4.44
C ALA A 183 6.27 0.51 -5.37
N ASN A 184 7.09 1.55 -5.31
CA ASN A 184 7.00 2.64 -6.24
C ASN A 184 7.84 2.42 -7.48
N LEU A 185 7.19 2.49 -8.63
CA LEU A 185 7.78 2.17 -9.91
C LEU A 185 7.43 3.25 -10.95
N TYR A 186 8.27 3.35 -11.98
CA TYR A 186 7.93 4.11 -13.17
C TYR A 186 6.86 3.36 -13.96
N TRP A 187 5.79 4.03 -14.36
CA TRP A 187 4.69 3.46 -15.15
C TRP A 187 4.62 4.12 -16.54
N PHE A 188 4.33 3.35 -17.59
CA PHE A 188 4.20 3.89 -18.95
C PHE A 188 3.33 3.07 -19.91
N ARG A 189 2.78 3.74 -20.92
CA ARG A 189 2.01 3.17 -22.04
C ARG A 189 2.93 2.49 -23.06
N LYS A 190 3.18 1.20 -22.84
CA LYS A 190 4.01 0.37 -23.73
C LYS A 190 3.48 0.37 -25.16
N ASP A 191 2.17 0.26 -25.34
CA ASP A 191 1.53 0.28 -26.65
C ASP A 191 1.79 1.58 -27.43
N TRP A 192 1.90 2.72 -26.75
CA TRP A 192 2.30 3.99 -27.37
C TRP A 192 3.79 4.07 -27.64
N PHE A 193 4.59 3.66 -26.66
CA PHE A 193 6.05 3.62 -26.77
C PHE A 193 6.49 2.68 -27.89
N ASP A 194 5.67 1.70 -28.26
CA ASP A 194 5.97 0.73 -29.32
C ASP A 194 5.64 1.19 -30.74
N ARG A 195 4.85 2.26 -30.90
CA ARG A 195 4.42 2.73 -32.23
C ARG A 195 5.61 3.22 -33.07
N PRO A 196 5.86 2.66 -34.28
CA PRO A 196 7.03 3.00 -35.10
C PRO A 196 7.16 4.48 -35.44
N GLU A 197 6.04 5.16 -35.71
CA GLU A 197 5.99 6.58 -36.03
C GLU A 197 6.35 7.45 -34.83
N ILE A 198 5.90 7.08 -33.62
CA ILE A 198 6.21 7.76 -32.36
C ILE A 198 7.71 7.61 -32.07
N LYS A 199 8.25 6.38 -32.15
CA LYS A 199 9.70 6.12 -31.97
C LYS A 199 10.55 6.95 -32.93
N LYS A 200 10.19 6.97 -34.23
CA LYS A 200 10.94 7.71 -35.25
C LYS A 200 10.88 9.21 -35.03
N ALA A 201 9.72 9.75 -34.68
CA ALA A 201 9.56 11.18 -34.40
C ALA A 201 10.33 11.61 -33.14
N PHE A 202 10.27 10.82 -32.07
CA PHE A 202 11.04 11.06 -30.85
C PHE A 202 12.55 11.08 -31.12
N LYS A 203 13.07 10.04 -31.79
CA LYS A 203 14.50 9.94 -32.14
C LYS A 203 14.96 11.11 -33.02
N LYS A 204 14.12 11.54 -33.96
CA LYS A 204 14.42 12.70 -34.80
C LYS A 204 14.53 14.00 -33.98
N LYS A 205 13.71 14.17 -32.95
CA LYS A 205 13.67 15.39 -32.14
C LYS A 205 14.81 15.45 -31.11
N TYR A 206 15.02 14.36 -30.37
CA TYR A 206 15.94 14.35 -29.22
C TYR A 206 17.28 13.66 -29.49
N GLY A 207 17.42 12.95 -30.63
CA GLY A 207 18.67 12.30 -31.02
C GLY A 207 18.94 10.96 -30.34
N TYR A 208 18.02 10.44 -29.52
CA TYR A 208 18.12 9.12 -28.87
C TYR A 208 16.78 8.35 -28.92
N ASP A 209 16.83 7.05 -28.65
CA ASP A 209 15.65 6.17 -28.77
C ASP A 209 14.66 6.36 -27.61
N LEU A 210 13.35 6.34 -27.93
CA LEU A 210 12.28 6.34 -26.92
C LEU A 210 12.30 5.03 -26.12
N GLY A 211 12.30 5.14 -24.79
CA GLY A 211 12.33 3.99 -23.88
C GLY A 211 12.11 4.38 -22.43
N VAL A 212 12.38 3.45 -21.51
CA VAL A 212 12.32 3.71 -20.06
C VAL A 212 13.36 4.79 -19.71
N PRO A 213 12.97 5.91 -19.09
CA PRO A 213 13.89 7.01 -18.82
C PRO A 213 14.89 6.63 -17.72
N VAL A 214 16.16 6.91 -17.97
CA VAL A 214 17.24 6.66 -16.99
C VAL A 214 17.40 7.80 -15.98
N ASN A 215 16.98 9.02 -16.34
CA ASN A 215 17.09 10.21 -15.53
C ASN A 215 15.92 11.18 -15.78
N TRP A 216 15.83 12.23 -14.96
CA TRP A 216 14.72 13.18 -15.02
C TRP A 216 14.70 14.03 -16.31
N SER A 217 15.86 14.29 -16.93
CA SER A 217 15.90 14.97 -18.24
C SER A 217 15.25 14.12 -19.32
N ALA A 218 15.58 12.83 -19.39
CA ALA A 218 14.95 11.91 -20.34
C ALA A 218 13.45 11.75 -20.05
N TYR A 219 13.04 11.73 -18.78
CA TYR A 219 11.64 11.71 -18.39
C TYR A 219 10.89 12.97 -18.89
N GLU A 220 11.48 14.16 -18.66
CA GLU A 220 10.93 15.45 -19.09
C GLU A 220 10.80 15.54 -20.60
N ASP A 221 11.79 15.09 -21.37
CA ASP A 221 11.75 15.06 -22.83
C ASP A 221 10.58 14.21 -23.34
N ILE A 222 10.33 13.05 -22.73
CA ILE A 222 9.20 12.18 -23.04
C ILE A 222 7.87 12.87 -22.66
N ALA A 223 7.81 13.52 -21.49
CA ALA A 223 6.61 14.22 -21.03
C ALA A 223 6.25 15.38 -21.96
N ALA A 224 7.25 16.16 -22.37
CA ALA A 224 7.09 17.23 -23.33
C ALA A 224 6.67 16.70 -24.70
N PHE A 225 7.27 15.59 -25.17
CA PHE A 225 6.97 15.01 -26.47
C PHE A 225 5.52 14.57 -26.61
N PHE A 226 5.03 13.77 -25.67
CA PHE A 226 3.65 13.29 -25.73
C PHE A 226 2.64 14.43 -25.57
N THR A 227 2.93 15.40 -24.69
CA THR A 227 2.01 16.53 -24.45
C THR A 227 1.97 17.52 -25.61
N ASN A 228 3.13 17.87 -26.19
CA ASN A 228 3.28 19.02 -27.07
C ASN A 228 3.51 18.66 -28.54
N ASP A 229 4.04 17.48 -28.85
CA ASP A 229 4.32 17.08 -30.23
C ASP A 229 3.31 16.05 -30.73
N VAL A 230 3.10 14.97 -29.97
CA VAL A 230 2.11 13.93 -30.33
C VAL A 230 0.70 14.47 -30.18
N LYS A 231 0.41 15.06 -29.00
CA LYS A 231 -0.85 15.73 -28.62
C LYS A 231 -2.11 14.88 -28.60
N GLU A 232 -2.33 14.06 -29.62
CA GLU A 232 -3.50 13.23 -29.78
C GLU A 232 -3.11 11.84 -30.25
N ILE A 233 -3.78 10.84 -29.70
CA ILE A 233 -3.70 9.45 -30.16
C ILE A 233 -5.14 8.97 -30.34
N ASP A 234 -5.42 8.43 -31.52
CA ASP A 234 -6.73 7.86 -31.87
C ASP A 234 -7.91 8.84 -31.63
N GLY A 235 -7.66 10.14 -31.88
CA GLY A 235 -8.64 11.23 -31.72
C GLY A 235 -8.84 11.71 -30.27
N VAL A 236 -8.02 11.24 -29.33
CA VAL A 236 -8.09 11.62 -27.91
C VAL A 236 -6.89 12.48 -27.54
N ARG A 237 -7.12 13.62 -26.88
CA ARG A 237 -6.06 14.45 -26.28
C ARG A 237 -5.30 13.65 -25.23
N ILE A 238 -3.98 13.61 -25.35
CA ILE A 238 -3.08 12.91 -24.44
C ILE A 238 -2.13 13.86 -23.70
N TYR A 239 -1.56 13.33 -22.60
CA TYR A 239 -0.68 14.02 -21.68
C TYR A 239 0.56 13.17 -21.40
N GLY A 240 1.71 13.80 -21.30
CA GLY A 240 2.99 13.10 -21.16
C GLY A 240 3.37 12.78 -19.72
N HIS A 241 2.57 13.19 -18.73
CA HIS A 241 2.84 12.95 -17.32
C HIS A 241 1.51 12.86 -16.54
N MET A 242 1.55 12.20 -15.38
CA MET A 242 0.55 12.31 -14.33
C MET A 242 1.21 12.43 -12.97
N ASP A 243 0.70 13.34 -12.15
CA ASP A 243 0.88 13.44 -10.71
C ASP A 243 -0.33 14.22 -10.14
N TYR A 244 -0.36 14.49 -8.84
CA TYR A 244 -1.44 15.17 -8.17
C TYR A 244 -0.95 16.33 -7.30
N GLY A 245 -1.87 17.20 -6.87
CA GLY A 245 -1.49 18.43 -6.14
C GLY A 245 -2.55 19.04 -5.24
N LYS A 246 -3.64 18.32 -4.95
CA LYS A 246 -4.59 18.76 -3.94
C LYS A 246 -3.88 18.86 -2.60
N ARG A 247 -4.09 19.99 -1.91
CA ARG A 247 -3.56 20.18 -0.56
C ARG A 247 -4.31 19.28 0.42
N ALA A 248 -3.74 18.12 0.68
CA ALA A 248 -4.19 17.13 1.64
C ALA A 248 -2.96 16.42 2.22
N PRO A 249 -3.09 15.63 3.31
CA PRO A 249 -1.97 14.92 3.91
C PRO A 249 -1.14 14.11 2.89
N ASP A 250 -1.80 13.58 1.86
CA ASP A 250 -1.18 12.80 0.80
C ASP A 250 -0.23 13.50 -0.12
N LEU A 251 -0.32 14.82 -0.16
CA LEU A 251 0.70 15.60 -0.84
C LEU A 251 2.01 15.64 -0.04
N GLY A 252 1.95 15.51 1.28
CA GLY A 252 3.13 15.48 2.16
C GLY A 252 3.99 14.24 1.91
N TRP A 253 3.39 13.05 2.06
CA TRP A 253 4.10 11.79 1.84
C TRP A 253 4.50 11.60 0.37
N ARG A 254 3.70 12.09 -0.59
CA ARG A 254 4.11 12.16 -2.01
C ARG A 254 5.48 12.79 -2.20
N MET A 255 5.82 13.81 -1.42
CA MET A 255 7.13 14.45 -1.51
C MET A 255 8.21 13.59 -0.85
N THR A 256 8.00 13.17 0.39
CA THR A 256 9.01 12.45 1.20
C THR A 256 9.29 11.05 0.68
N ASP A 257 8.27 10.32 0.22
CA ASP A 257 8.38 8.96 -0.30
C ASP A 257 9.06 8.96 -1.68
N ALA A 258 8.67 9.92 -2.53
CA ALA A 258 9.02 9.91 -3.94
C ALA A 258 10.07 10.96 -4.30
N TRP A 259 9.63 12.22 -4.28
CA TRP A 259 10.28 13.30 -4.99
C TRP A 259 11.62 13.65 -4.37
N LEU A 260 11.70 13.69 -3.03
CA LEU A 260 12.96 13.94 -2.33
C LEU A 260 13.96 12.80 -2.54
N SER A 261 13.53 11.54 -2.34
CA SER A 261 14.41 10.37 -2.49
C SER A 261 14.94 10.24 -3.92
N MET A 262 14.06 10.34 -4.91
CA MET A 262 14.43 10.26 -6.32
C MET A 262 15.28 11.43 -6.79
N ALA A 263 15.15 12.61 -6.18
CA ALA A 263 16.02 13.74 -6.47
C ALA A 263 17.45 13.55 -5.96
N GLY A 264 17.63 12.76 -4.89
CA GLY A 264 18.87 12.62 -4.13
C GLY A 264 18.97 13.57 -2.93
N ALA A 265 17.90 13.71 -2.13
CA ALA A 265 17.91 14.58 -0.95
C ALA A 265 18.64 13.98 0.27
N GLY A 266 18.71 12.66 0.39
CA GLY A 266 19.41 11.96 1.48
C GLY A 266 20.86 11.61 1.13
N ASP A 267 21.55 11.01 2.10
CA ASP A 267 22.90 10.49 1.93
C ASP A 267 22.90 9.05 1.38
N VAL A 268 24.08 8.56 0.96
CA VAL A 268 24.28 7.16 0.56
C VAL A 268 24.02 6.23 1.74
N GLY A 269 23.18 5.21 1.53
CA GLY A 269 22.79 4.25 2.56
C GLY A 269 21.52 3.50 2.17
N LYS A 270 21.40 2.25 2.64
CA LYS A 270 20.20 1.42 2.50
C LYS A 270 19.93 0.69 3.83
N PRO A 271 18.67 0.53 4.26
CA PRO A 271 17.44 0.94 3.56
C PRO A 271 17.22 2.46 3.49
N ASN A 272 17.87 3.23 4.38
CA ASN A 272 17.81 4.70 4.43
C ASN A 272 19.22 5.32 4.39
N GLY A 273 19.31 6.59 4.02
CA GLY A 273 20.56 7.35 3.99
C GLY A 273 21.16 7.60 5.39
N ILE A 274 22.50 7.69 5.49
CA ILE A 274 23.21 7.97 6.75
C ILE A 274 24.31 9.02 6.49
N PRO A 275 24.39 10.11 7.29
CA PRO A 275 23.55 10.45 8.43
C PRO A 275 22.19 11.09 8.10
N VAL A 276 21.95 11.52 6.86
CA VAL A 276 20.67 12.12 6.44
C VAL A 276 19.85 11.11 5.65
N ASP A 277 18.63 10.83 6.11
CA ASP A 277 17.69 9.96 5.40
C ASP A 277 17.11 10.63 4.14
N GLU A 278 16.36 9.86 3.36
CA GLU A 278 15.69 10.31 2.14
C GLU A 278 14.60 11.36 2.34
N TRP A 279 14.10 11.54 3.57
CA TRP A 279 13.17 12.61 3.95
C TRP A 279 13.94 13.90 4.31
N GLY A 280 15.27 13.84 4.34
CA GLY A 280 16.14 14.95 4.67
C GLY A 280 16.34 15.13 6.18
N ILE A 281 16.04 14.11 6.99
CA ILE A 281 16.21 14.12 8.44
C ILE A 281 17.56 13.52 8.80
N ARG A 282 18.38 14.32 9.49
CA ARG A 282 19.66 13.90 10.05
C ARG A 282 19.45 13.14 11.34
N MET A 283 20.04 11.95 11.42
CA MET A 283 20.14 11.15 12.64
C MET A 283 21.45 11.40 13.39
N GLU A 284 21.42 11.24 14.70
CA GLU A 284 22.63 11.11 15.50
C GLU A 284 23.39 9.82 15.15
N LYS A 285 24.73 9.86 15.22
CA LYS A 285 25.57 8.74 14.78
C LYS A 285 25.29 7.50 15.63
N GLY A 286 24.91 6.41 14.96
CA GLY A 286 24.68 5.11 15.59
C GLY A 286 23.39 5.02 16.41
N SER A 287 22.45 5.94 16.20
CA SER A 287 21.13 5.92 16.84
C SER A 287 20.01 6.19 15.82
N CYS A 288 18.76 5.98 16.25
CA CYS A 288 17.56 6.35 15.50
C CYS A 288 16.98 7.70 15.99
N ASN A 289 17.83 8.58 16.56
CA ASN A 289 17.39 9.86 17.13
C ASN A 289 17.52 10.99 16.10
N PRO A 290 16.42 11.65 15.68
CA PRO A 290 16.48 12.76 14.74
C PRO A 290 17.02 14.03 15.41
N VAL A 291 17.97 14.71 14.76
CA VAL A 291 18.68 15.88 15.33
C VAL A 291 18.64 17.13 14.45
N GLY A 292 18.23 17.03 13.18
CA GLY A 292 18.05 18.19 12.31
C GLY A 292 17.41 17.86 10.98
N ALA A 293 16.59 18.77 10.45
CA ALA A 293 15.95 18.61 9.14
C ALA A 293 16.44 19.65 8.10
N SER A 294 16.80 20.85 8.54
CA SER A 294 17.30 21.89 7.66
C SER A 294 18.80 21.76 7.39
N VAL A 295 19.27 22.29 6.26
CA VAL A 295 20.70 22.41 5.92
C VAL A 295 21.50 23.08 7.04
N THR A 296 20.94 24.13 7.65
CA THR A 296 21.57 24.83 8.80
C THR A 296 21.71 23.97 10.06
N ARG A 297 20.98 22.84 10.14
CA ARG A 297 21.03 21.86 11.23
C ARG A 297 21.64 20.52 10.77
N GLY A 298 22.23 20.50 9.57
CA GLY A 298 22.84 19.32 8.95
C GLY A 298 21.86 18.34 8.30
N GLY A 299 20.56 18.65 8.21
CA GLY A 299 19.60 17.88 7.42
C GLY A 299 19.50 18.39 5.98
N ALA A 300 18.55 17.86 5.21
CA ALA A 300 18.40 18.17 3.78
C ALA A 300 16.95 18.45 3.33
N ALA A 301 15.98 18.53 4.24
CA ALA A 301 14.57 18.77 3.91
C ALA A 301 14.32 20.11 3.17
N ASN A 302 15.25 21.07 3.28
CA ASN A 302 15.26 22.31 2.50
C ASN A 302 16.53 22.49 1.66
N GLY A 303 17.22 21.38 1.34
CA GLY A 303 18.44 21.36 0.54
C GLY A 303 18.18 21.54 -0.96
N PRO A 304 19.25 21.71 -1.77
CA PRO A 304 19.13 21.93 -3.22
C PRO A 304 18.34 20.85 -3.96
N ALA A 305 18.52 19.57 -3.57
CA ALA A 305 17.79 18.45 -4.14
C ALA A 305 16.28 18.53 -3.84
N ALA A 306 15.90 18.82 -2.59
CA ALA A 306 14.50 19.00 -2.19
C ALA A 306 13.85 20.18 -2.93
N VAL A 307 14.52 21.33 -2.99
CA VAL A 307 14.03 22.50 -3.74
C VAL A 307 13.85 22.19 -5.23
N TYR A 308 14.82 21.48 -5.83
CA TYR A 308 14.74 21.05 -7.21
C TYR A 308 13.56 20.09 -7.45
N ALA A 309 13.35 19.14 -6.54
CA ALA A 309 12.28 18.16 -6.61
C ALA A 309 10.90 18.82 -6.60
N ILE A 310 10.62 19.67 -5.61
CA ILE A 310 9.34 20.37 -5.48
C ILE A 310 9.08 21.28 -6.70
N ARG A 311 10.11 21.99 -7.17
CA ARG A 311 9.98 22.80 -8.38
C ARG A 311 9.63 21.94 -9.60
N LYS A 312 10.32 20.81 -9.81
CA LYS A 312 10.08 19.94 -10.96
C LYS A 312 8.71 19.27 -10.90
N TRP A 313 8.27 18.84 -9.72
CA TRP A 313 6.91 18.38 -9.50
C TRP A 313 5.88 19.42 -9.95
N ASP A 314 5.99 20.67 -9.48
CA ASP A 314 5.04 21.74 -9.86
C ASP A 314 5.12 22.08 -11.37
N GLU A 315 6.32 22.19 -11.93
CA GLU A 315 6.55 22.44 -13.35
C GLU A 315 5.88 21.37 -14.23
N TRP A 316 6.13 20.10 -13.94
CA TRP A 316 5.60 18.99 -14.75
C TRP A 316 4.10 18.81 -14.54
N LEU A 317 3.60 18.95 -13.32
CA LEU A 317 2.17 18.90 -13.02
C LEU A 317 1.40 19.95 -13.82
N ARG A 318 1.93 21.18 -13.92
CA ARG A 318 1.28 22.27 -14.68
C ARG A 318 1.44 22.13 -16.19
N SER A 319 2.59 21.61 -16.64
CA SER A 319 2.95 21.65 -18.07
C SER A 319 2.51 20.39 -18.83
N TYR A 320 2.49 19.24 -18.17
CA TYR A 320 2.42 17.94 -18.85
C TYR A 320 1.33 16.99 -18.32
N ALA A 321 0.62 17.36 -17.23
CA ALA A 321 -0.48 16.55 -16.70
C ALA A 321 -1.86 16.96 -17.24
N PRO A 322 -2.88 16.08 -17.17
CA PRO A 322 -4.25 16.41 -17.54
C PRO A 322 -4.82 17.63 -16.77
N PRO A 323 -5.68 18.45 -17.40
CA PRO A 323 -6.42 19.49 -16.70
C PRO A 323 -7.19 18.91 -15.51
N GLY A 324 -7.01 19.51 -14.34
CA GLY A 324 -7.61 19.04 -13.08
C GLY A 324 -6.73 18.13 -12.24
N ALA A 325 -5.59 17.64 -12.74
CA ALA A 325 -4.66 16.81 -11.97
C ALA A 325 -4.21 17.48 -10.66
N ALA A 326 -3.96 18.79 -10.69
CA ALA A 326 -3.62 19.57 -9.49
C ALA A 326 -4.75 19.67 -8.44
N ALA A 327 -5.99 19.32 -8.79
CA ALA A 327 -7.11 19.27 -7.86
C ALA A 327 -7.39 17.85 -7.35
N MET A 328 -6.66 16.84 -7.84
CA MET A 328 -6.76 15.46 -7.39
C MET A 328 -5.89 15.22 -6.16
N ASP A 329 -6.35 14.31 -5.30
CA ASP A 329 -5.51 13.62 -4.31
C ASP A 329 -5.04 12.26 -4.84
N PHE A 330 -4.27 11.55 -4.01
CA PHE A 330 -3.80 10.18 -4.21
C PHE A 330 -4.88 9.20 -4.69
N TYR A 331 -6.02 9.16 -3.99
CA TYR A 331 -7.13 8.23 -4.28
C TYR A 331 -7.81 8.51 -5.62
N GLN A 332 -7.80 9.77 -6.06
CA GLN A 332 -8.34 10.18 -7.35
C GLN A 332 -7.34 9.98 -8.49
N SER A 333 -6.07 10.32 -8.25
CA SER A 333 -5.03 10.38 -9.27
C SER A 333 -4.64 9.00 -9.78
N LEU A 334 -4.39 8.02 -8.91
CA LEU A 334 -3.83 6.74 -9.34
C LEU A 334 -4.81 5.89 -10.17
N PRO A 335 -6.11 5.77 -9.80
CA PRO A 335 -7.10 5.15 -10.67
C PRO A 335 -7.33 5.90 -11.98
N SER A 336 -7.07 7.21 -12.03
CA SER A 336 -7.33 8.04 -13.23
C SER A 336 -6.52 7.63 -14.46
N LEU A 337 -5.37 6.95 -14.26
CA LEU A 337 -4.58 6.39 -15.36
C LEU A 337 -5.40 5.42 -16.23
N SER A 338 -6.41 4.75 -15.65
CA SER A 338 -7.33 3.88 -16.39
C SER A 338 -8.12 4.60 -17.48
N SER A 339 -8.26 5.93 -17.40
CA SER A 339 -8.88 6.74 -18.46
C SER A 339 -8.10 6.72 -19.78
N GLY A 340 -6.82 6.32 -19.74
CA GLY A 340 -6.01 6.00 -20.91
C GLY A 340 -5.49 7.18 -21.72
N ASN A 341 -5.46 8.38 -21.14
CA ASN A 341 -4.96 9.60 -21.80
C ASN A 341 -3.57 10.08 -21.31
N VAL A 342 -2.88 9.31 -20.48
CA VAL A 342 -1.54 9.62 -19.95
C VAL A 342 -0.51 8.64 -20.51
N ALA A 343 0.65 9.15 -20.94
CA ALA A 343 1.73 8.34 -21.52
C ALA A 343 2.62 7.68 -20.47
N GLN A 344 2.92 8.37 -19.37
CA GLN A 344 3.81 7.89 -18.32
C GLN A 344 3.54 8.58 -16.97
N GLN A 345 3.99 7.96 -15.90
CA GLN A 345 3.99 8.51 -14.54
C GLN A 345 5.32 8.14 -13.88
N ILE A 346 6.04 9.15 -13.37
CA ILE A 346 7.39 8.96 -12.82
C ILE A 346 7.40 8.01 -11.62
N PHE A 347 6.32 8.04 -10.85
CA PHE A 347 6.17 7.35 -9.59
C PHE A 347 4.72 6.89 -9.43
N TRP A 348 4.52 5.57 -9.49
CA TRP A 348 3.24 4.90 -9.43
C TRP A 348 3.28 3.79 -8.38
N TYR A 349 2.26 3.76 -7.52
CA TYR A 349 2.13 2.78 -6.45
C TYR A 349 1.43 1.51 -6.95
N THR A 350 2.04 0.35 -6.70
CA THR A 350 1.45 -0.95 -7.06
C THR A 350 0.13 -1.26 -6.32
N ALA A 351 -0.22 -0.51 -5.28
CA ALA A 351 -1.50 -0.61 -4.56
C ALA A 351 -2.71 -0.54 -5.51
N PHE A 352 -2.59 0.20 -6.61
CA PHE A 352 -3.66 0.43 -7.58
C PHE A 352 -3.59 -0.47 -8.80
N THR A 353 -2.78 -1.54 -8.76
CA THR A 353 -2.67 -2.51 -9.86
C THR A 353 -4.04 -3.03 -10.28
N ALA A 354 -4.89 -3.41 -9.32
CA ALA A 354 -6.23 -3.93 -9.57
C ALA A 354 -7.08 -2.97 -10.44
N SER A 355 -7.00 -1.67 -10.18
CA SER A 355 -7.71 -0.63 -10.95
C SER A 355 -7.21 -0.50 -12.39
N LEU A 356 -5.95 -0.89 -12.67
CA LEU A 356 -5.34 -0.77 -14.00
C LEU A 356 -5.29 -2.09 -14.79
N VAL A 357 -5.61 -3.22 -14.17
CA VAL A 357 -5.71 -4.54 -14.85
C VAL A 357 -7.14 -5.06 -14.93
N GLY A 358 -8.07 -4.51 -14.15
CA GLY A 358 -9.46 -4.93 -14.13
C GLY A 358 -10.17 -4.72 -15.47
N LYS A 359 -10.86 -5.75 -15.95
CA LYS A 359 -11.74 -5.67 -17.13
C LYS A 359 -13.02 -4.91 -16.78
N ASN A 360 -13.03 -3.60 -17.00
CA ASN A 360 -14.25 -2.80 -16.97
C ASN A 360 -14.32 -1.87 -18.18
N PRO A 361 -15.52 -1.46 -18.64
CA PRO A 361 -15.67 -0.65 -19.87
C PRO A 361 -14.99 0.72 -19.82
N ASN A 362 -14.68 1.23 -18.62
CA ASN A 362 -14.05 2.53 -18.42
C ASN A 362 -12.51 2.44 -18.38
N ASN A 363 -11.96 1.22 -18.25
CA ASN A 363 -10.53 0.98 -18.24
C ASN A 363 -10.00 0.86 -19.68
N LYS A 364 -9.35 1.93 -20.14
CA LYS A 364 -8.79 2.05 -21.49
C LYS A 364 -7.32 1.66 -21.58
N VAL A 365 -6.74 1.12 -20.50
CA VAL A 365 -5.32 0.69 -20.47
C VAL A 365 -5.17 -0.83 -20.45
N VAL A 366 -6.25 -1.55 -20.79
CA VAL A 366 -6.29 -3.00 -20.96
C VAL A 366 -6.87 -3.31 -22.34
N ASP A 367 -6.29 -4.28 -23.05
CA ASP A 367 -6.77 -4.67 -24.37
C ASP A 367 -8.01 -5.58 -24.32
N GLY A 368 -8.57 -5.91 -25.49
CA GLY A 368 -9.76 -6.77 -25.60
C GLY A 368 -9.55 -8.20 -25.05
N ASN A 369 -8.31 -8.66 -24.92
CA ASN A 369 -7.98 -9.97 -24.34
C ASN A 369 -7.81 -9.90 -22.81
N GLY A 370 -7.65 -8.70 -22.24
CA GLY A 370 -7.35 -8.51 -20.83
C GLY A 370 -5.89 -8.25 -20.53
N MET A 371 -5.05 -8.02 -21.54
CA MET A 371 -3.65 -7.75 -21.35
C MET A 371 -3.41 -6.25 -21.07
N PRO A 372 -2.60 -5.90 -20.06
CA PRO A 372 -2.21 -4.51 -19.84
C PRO A 372 -1.51 -3.91 -21.07
N LEU A 373 -1.96 -2.72 -21.49
CA LEU A 373 -1.31 -1.91 -22.53
C LEU A 373 -0.11 -1.11 -22.00
N TRP A 374 0.09 -1.15 -20.68
CA TRP A 374 1.14 -0.47 -19.95
C TRP A 374 2.17 -1.43 -19.37
N ARG A 375 3.33 -0.92 -18.97
CA ARG A 375 4.35 -1.66 -18.22
C ARG A 375 4.93 -0.79 -17.11
N MET A 376 5.67 -1.42 -16.22
CA MET A 376 6.48 -0.77 -15.21
C MET A 376 7.96 -0.87 -15.55
N GLY A 377 8.75 0.05 -15.02
CA GLY A 377 10.21 0.01 -15.09
C GLY A 377 10.86 0.65 -13.86
N PRO A 378 12.19 0.61 -13.80
CA PRO A 378 12.94 1.33 -12.76
C PRO A 378 12.64 2.84 -12.81
N SER A 379 12.52 3.46 -11.64
CA SER A 379 12.33 4.90 -11.52
C SER A 379 13.55 5.67 -12.04
N PRO A 380 13.36 6.78 -12.78
CA PRO A 380 14.48 7.59 -13.25
C PRO A 380 15.14 8.34 -12.09
N LYS A 381 16.46 8.53 -12.21
CA LYS A 381 17.28 9.19 -11.19
C LYS A 381 17.28 10.71 -11.38
N GLY A 382 17.12 11.45 -10.29
CA GLY A 382 17.27 12.90 -10.26
C GLY A 382 18.74 13.33 -10.30
N PRO A 383 19.01 14.63 -10.51
CA PRO A 383 20.36 15.12 -10.77
C PRO A 383 21.30 15.10 -9.55
N TYR A 384 20.78 14.98 -8.32
CA TYR A 384 21.60 14.87 -7.10
C TYR A 384 21.71 13.43 -6.60
N TRP A 385 21.07 12.47 -7.28
CA TRP A 385 21.12 11.08 -6.87
C TRP A 385 22.48 10.46 -7.19
N GLU A 386 23.05 9.74 -6.23
CA GLU A 386 24.31 9.00 -6.35
C GLU A 386 24.13 7.50 -6.11
N GLU A 387 25.03 6.69 -6.67
CA GLU A 387 24.97 5.23 -6.51
C GLU A 387 25.04 4.83 -5.04
N GLY A 388 24.02 4.09 -4.59
CA GLY A 388 23.87 3.69 -3.18
C GLY A 388 22.89 4.54 -2.37
N MET A 389 22.41 5.67 -2.89
CA MET A 389 21.27 6.38 -2.31
C MET A 389 19.96 5.58 -2.51
N LYS A 390 18.99 5.79 -1.62
CA LYS A 390 17.62 5.29 -1.79
C LYS A 390 17.02 5.86 -3.08
N LEU A 391 16.23 5.06 -3.79
CA LEU A 391 15.57 5.47 -5.04
C LEU A 391 14.13 4.96 -5.00
N GLY A 392 13.19 5.87 -4.81
CA GLY A 392 11.79 5.53 -4.59
C GLY A 392 11.53 5.04 -3.16
N TYR A 393 10.38 4.39 -2.99
CA TYR A 393 9.84 4.03 -1.69
C TYR A 393 9.07 2.71 -1.78
N GLN A 394 9.11 1.95 -0.70
CA GLN A 394 8.31 0.73 -0.52
C GLN A 394 7.51 0.95 0.74
N ASP A 395 6.20 1.00 0.55
CA ASP A 395 5.22 1.17 1.63
C ASP A 395 4.81 -0.22 2.15
N ALA A 396 4.60 -0.31 3.46
CA ALA A 396 4.03 -1.49 4.09
C ALA A 396 2.97 -1.11 5.14
N GLY A 397 1.71 -1.06 4.72
CA GLY A 397 0.58 -1.04 5.64
C GLY A 397 0.55 -2.31 6.49
N SER A 398 0.36 -2.13 7.80
CA SER A 398 0.54 -3.19 8.77
C SER A 398 -0.48 -3.11 9.91
N TRP A 399 -0.98 -4.27 10.34
CA TRP A 399 -1.91 -4.45 11.47
C TRP A 399 -1.26 -4.18 12.82
#